data_AF-A0A9D2GYY3-F1
#
_entry.id   AF-A0A9D2GYY3-F1
#
_cell.length_a   1.000
_cell.length_b   1.000
_cell.length_c   1.000
_cell.angle_alpha   90.00
_cell.angle_beta   90.00
_cell.angle_gamma   90.00
#
_symmetry.space_group_name_H-M   'P 1'
#
loop_
_entity.id
_entity.type
_entity.pdbx_description
1 polymer ?
#
loop_
_entity_poly.entity_id
_entity_poly.type
_entity_poly.pdbx_seq_one_letter_code
_entity_poly.pdbx_strand_id
1 'polypeptide(L)' 'MGKVLIIGAGGVGTVVAHKVAQNPDVFTEIMIASRTKSKCDAVVKAIGNPNIKTAQVDADNVDELVALFNSFK' A
#
# COMPACT_ATOMS: atom_id res chain seq x y z
N MET A 1 16.24 -4.39 5.42
CA MET A 1 15.03 -3.58 5.63
C MET A 1 14.08 -3.84 4.50
N GLY A 2 12.83 -4.23 4.80
CA GLY A 2 11.83 -4.58 3.79
C GLY A 2 10.98 -3.37 3.41
N LYS A 3 11.06 -2.98 2.15
CA LYS A 3 10.13 -2.02 1.52
C LYS A 3 9.08 -2.81 0.75
N VAL A 4 7.81 -2.54 1.01
CA VAL A 4 6.69 -3.30 0.45
C VAL A 4 5.61 -2.40 -0.13
N LEU A 5 5.20 -2.75 -1.35
CA LEU A 5 4.08 -2.12 -2.06
C LEU A 5 2.95 -3.14 -2.20
N ILE A 6 1.79 -2.82 -1.65
CA ILE A 6 0.58 -3.64 -1.73
C ILE A 6 -0.34 -3.01 -2.78
N ILE A 7 -0.64 -3.75 -3.86
CA ILE A 7 -1.57 -3.31 -4.91
C ILE A 7 -2.91 -4.02 -4.70
N GLY A 8 -3.91 -3.25 -4.30
CA GLY A 8 -5.26 -3.69 -4.01
C GLY A 8 -5.68 -3.41 -2.57
N ALA A 9 -6.80 -2.69 -2.40
CA ALA A 9 -7.41 -2.37 -1.11
C ALA A 9 -8.82 -3.00 -0.97
N GLY A 10 -8.96 -4.25 -1.41
CA GLY A 10 -10.14 -5.09 -1.16
C GLY A 10 -10.04 -5.85 0.17
N GLY A 11 -10.98 -6.75 0.47
CA GLY A 11 -11.01 -7.47 1.76
C GLY A 11 -9.70 -8.19 2.11
N VAL A 12 -9.11 -8.90 1.14
CA VAL A 12 -7.80 -9.57 1.33
C VAL A 12 -6.67 -8.54 1.50
N GLY A 13 -6.63 -7.50 0.66
CA GLY A 13 -5.62 -6.44 0.75
C GLY A 13 -5.63 -5.72 2.09
N THR A 14 -6.81 -5.50 2.67
CA THR A 14 -6.95 -4.94 4.02
C THR A 14 -6.30 -5.84 5.07
N VAL A 15 -6.58 -7.14 5.07
CA VAL A 15 -5.97 -8.09 6.02
C VAL A 15 -4.46 -8.15 5.85
N VAL A 16 -3.97 -8.18 4.60
CA VAL A 16 -2.53 -8.15 4.29
C VAL A 16 -1.89 -6.90 4.87
N ALA A 17 -2.46 -5.71 4.64
CA ALA A 17 -1.93 -4.46 5.16
C ALA A 17 -1.87 -4.45 6.70
N HIS A 18 -2.90 -4.94 7.39
CA HIS A 18 -2.89 -5.08 8.85
C HIS A 18 -1.77 -6.02 9.34
N LYS A 19 -1.56 -7.16 8.68
CA LYS A 19 -0.54 -8.14 9.08
C LYS A 19 0.88 -7.69 8.78
N VAL A 20 1.09 -7.00 7.67
CA VAL A 20 2.36 -6.37 7.32
C VAL A 20 2.71 -5.28 8.34
N ALA A 21 1.74 -4.42 8.71
CA ALA A 21 1.95 -3.36 9.69
C ALA A 21 2.23 -3.88 11.12
N GLN A 22 1.82 -5.11 11.44
CA GLN A 22 2.12 -5.77 12.72
C GLN A 22 3.57 -6.29 12.82
N ASN A 23 4.35 -6.22 11.75
CA ASN A 23 5.73 -6.71 11.73
C ASN A 23 6.72 -5.60 11.28
N PRO A 24 6.85 -4.52 12.08
CA PRO A 24 7.63 -3.33 11.71
C PRO A 24 9.14 -3.58 11.61
N ASP A 25 9.66 -4.62 12.26
CA ASP A 25 11.09 -4.99 12.17
C ASP A 25 11.44 -5.56 10.79
N VAL A 26 10.46 -6.15 10.11
CA VAL A 26 10.61 -6.70 8.75
C VAL A 26 10.22 -5.67 7.70
N PHE A 27 9.05 -5.03 7.86
CA PHE A 27 8.48 -4.10 6.89
C PHE A 27 8.56 -2.65 7.38
N THR A 28 9.65 -1.98 7.01
CA THR A 28 9.96 -0.64 7.50
C THR A 28 9.35 0.47 6.65
N GLU A 29 9.07 0.20 5.37
CA GLU A 29 8.39 1.13 4.47
C GLU A 29 7.23 0.42 3.77
N ILE A 30 6.02 0.95 3.94
CA ILE A 30 4.79 0.35 3.42
C ILE A 30 4.06 1.37 2.56
N MET A 31 3.63 0.95 1.37
CA MET A 31 2.68 1.68 0.54
C MET A 31 1.48 0.78 0.17
N ILE A 32 0.27 1.35 0.21
CA ILE A 32 -0.94 0.71 -0.30
C ILE A 32 -1.45 1.50 -1.50
N ALA A 33 -1.49 0.86 -2.66
CA ALA A 33 -1.99 1.43 -3.90
C ALA A 33 -3.23 0.69 -4.39
N SER A 34 -4.19 1.39 -4.98
CA SER A 34 -5.40 0.80 -5.53
C SER A 34 -6.03 1.75 -6.53
N ARG A 35 -6.94 1.26 -7.37
CA ARG A 35 -7.74 2.09 -8.28
C ARG A 35 -8.54 3.16 -7.51
N THR A 36 -9.03 2.82 -6.31
CA THR A 36 -9.76 3.74 -5.44
C THR A 36 -8.90 4.14 -4.25
N LYS A 37 -8.24 5.29 -4.31
CA LYS A 37 -7.33 5.75 -3.25
C LYS A 37 -8.00 5.89 -1.88
N SER A 38 -9.26 6.32 -1.83
CA SER A 38 -9.99 6.46 -0.57
C SER A 38 -10.13 5.15 0.21
N LYS A 39 -10.11 3.98 -0.48
CA LYS A 39 -10.06 2.68 0.19
C LYS A 39 -8.70 2.44 0.86
N CYS A 40 -7.59 2.80 0.21
CA CYS A 40 -6.26 2.75 0.82
C CYS A 40 -6.19 3.64 2.06
N ASP A 41 -6.70 4.88 1.95
CA ASP A 41 -6.72 5.84 3.06
C ASP A 41 -7.55 5.32 4.24
N ALA A 42 -8.69 4.67 3.96
CA ALA A 42 -9.51 4.02 5.00
C ALA A 42 -8.77 2.86 5.69
N VAL A 43 -8.00 2.05 4.95
CA VAL A 43 -7.18 0.98 5.53
C VAL A 43 -6.08 1.55 6.42
N VAL A 44 -5.38 2.60 6.00
CA VAL A 44 -4.36 3.26 6.83
C VAL A 44 -4.97 3.83 8.11
N LYS A 45 -6.14 4.47 8.01
CA LYS A 45 -6.89 4.95 9.18
C LYS A 45 -7.28 3.82 10.13
N ALA A 46 -7.71 2.66 9.61
CA ALA A 46 -8.07 1.50 10.41
C ALA A 46 -6.86 0.82 11.07
N ILE A 47 -5.69 0.83 10.42
CA ILE A 47 -4.43 0.35 11.00
C ILE A 47 -3.94 1.30 12.10
N GLY A 48 -4.17 2.61 11.95
CA GLY A 48 -3.72 3.62 12.90
C GLY A 48 -2.23 3.97 12.76
N ASN A 49 -1.61 3.65 11.62
CA ASN A 49 -0.20 3.96 11.34
C ASN A 49 -0.10 5.01 10.21
N PRO A 50 0.08 6.30 10.51
CA PRO A 50 0.11 7.36 9.51
C PRO A 50 1.37 7.34 8.62
N ASN A 51 2.38 6.52 8.94
CA ASN A 51 3.59 6.40 8.12
C ASN A 51 3.39 5.53 6.87
N ILE A 52 2.27 4.81 6.77
CA ILE A 52 1.93 4.01 5.59
C ILE A 52 1.49 4.96 4.47
N LYS A 53 2.20 4.94 3.34
CA LYS A 53 1.88 5.77 2.18
C LYS A 53 0.68 5.20 1.43
N THR A 54 -0.11 6.07 0.79
CA THR A 54 -1.20 5.64 -0.09
C THR A 54 -1.05 6.26 -1.46
N ALA A 55 -1.42 5.49 -2.49
CA ALA A 55 -1.39 5.94 -3.87
C ALA A 55 -2.63 5.46 -4.63
N GLN A 56 -2.95 6.18 -5.71
CA GLN A 56 -3.84 5.68 -6.75
C GLN A 56 -3.00 5.05 -7.85
N VAL A 57 -3.46 3.92 -8.39
CA VAL A 57 -2.89 3.32 -9.60
C VAL A 57 -3.95 2.47 -10.28
N ASP A 58 -4.04 2.53 -11.60
CA ASP A 58 -4.71 1.49 -12.36
C ASP A 58 -3.72 0.36 -12.68
N ALA A 59 -3.89 -0.80 -12.05
CA ALA A 59 -2.98 -1.93 -12.22
C ALA A 59 -3.07 -2.59 -13.61
N ASP A 60 -4.08 -2.23 -14.41
CA ASP A 60 -4.19 -2.63 -15.82
C ASP A 60 -3.34 -1.71 -16.74
N ASN A 61 -2.79 -0.61 -16.22
CA ASN A 61 -1.93 0.32 -16.94
C ASN A 61 -0.45 0.16 -16.54
N VAL A 62 0.35 -0.37 -17.46
CA VAL A 62 1.78 -0.64 -17.24
C VAL A 62 2.58 0.63 -16.95
N ASP A 63 2.28 1.75 -17.62
CA ASP A 63 3.04 2.99 -17.45
C ASP A 63 2.81 3.61 -16.06
N GLU A 64 1.57 3.54 -15.56
CA GLU A 64 1.25 3.97 -14.20
C GLU A 64 1.94 3.08 -13.14
N LEU A 65 1.98 1.77 -13.35
CA LEU A 65 2.71 0.84 -12.48
C LEU A 65 4.21 1.16 -12.45
N VAL A 66 4.82 1.38 -13.61
CA VAL A 66 6.23 1.75 -13.72
C VAL A 66 6.50 3.07 -13.02
N ALA A 67 5.66 4.08 -13.21
CA ALA A 67 5.78 5.38 -12.53
C ALA A 67 5.67 5.22 -11.00
N LEU A 68 4.69 4.44 -10.52
CA LEU A 68 4.50 4.16 -9.10
C LEU A 68 5.72 3.46 -8.50
N PHE A 69 6.22 2.41 -9.15
CA PHE A 69 7.38 1.66 -8.68
C PHE A 69 8.61 2.56 -8.59
N ASN A 70 8.85 3.41 -9.59
CA ASN A 70 9.95 4.37 -9.56
C ASN A 70 9.80 5.43 -8.46
N SER A 71 8.56 5.89 -8.20
CA SER A 71 8.28 6.86 -7.12
C SER A 71 8.51 6.29 -5.71
N PHE A 72 8.47 4.96 -5.59
CA PHE A 72 8.57 4.22 -4.34
C PHE A 72 9.81 3.30 -4.31
N LYS A 73 10.86 3.63 -5.08
CA LYS A 73 12.20 3.05 -4.91
C LYS A 73 12.80 3.48 -3.58
#